data_AF-A0A6G8Q1N0-F1
#
_entry.id   AF-A0A6G8Q1N0-F1
#
_cell.length_a   1.000
_cell.length_b   1.000
_cell.length_c   1.000
_cell.angle_alpha   90.00
_cell.angle_beta   90.00
_cell.angle_gamma   90.00
#
_symmetry.space_group_name_H-M   'P 1'
#
loop_
_entity.id
_entity.type
_entity.pdbx_description
1 polymer ?
#
loop_
_entity_poly.entity_id
_entity_poly.type
_entity_poly.pdbx_seq_one_letter_code
_entity_poly.pdbx_strand_id
1 'polypeptide(L)' 'MPEQPTVKCPSCEGAIRADDESGLVDGLMQHLYDKHGVEMPPERVRENVAAQLRNVDGYNARPISGA' A
#
# COMPACT_ATOMS: atom_id res chain seq x y z
N MET A 1 -4.32 -10.81 -18.17
CA MET A 1 -3.55 -10.94 -16.92
C MET A 1 -4.15 -9.92 -15.98
N PRO A 2 -4.77 -10.31 -14.85
CA PRO A 2 -5.27 -9.33 -13.89
C PRO A 2 -4.11 -8.44 -13.44
N GLU A 3 -4.35 -7.14 -13.38
CA GLU A 3 -3.40 -6.17 -12.86
C GLU A 3 -3.14 -6.47 -11.37
N GLN A 4 -1.89 -6.76 -11.01
CA GLN A 4 -1.53 -7.05 -9.62
C GLN A 4 -1.67 -5.78 -8.79
N PRO A 5 -2.39 -5.81 -7.65
CA PRO A 5 -2.50 -4.65 -6.79
C PRO A 5 -1.11 -4.21 -6.31
N THR A 6 -0.92 -2.89 -6.24
CA THR A 6 0.37 -2.27 -5.90
C THR A 6 0.17 -1.28 -4.75
N VAL A 7 1.03 -1.35 -3.73
CA VAL A 7 1.08 -0.38 -2.62
C VAL A 7 2.46 0.25 -2.52
N LYS A 8 2.54 1.46 -1.99
CA LYS A 8 3.80 2.16 -1.75
C LYS A 8 4.23 2.01 -0.30
N CYS A 9 5.53 1.86 -0.09
CA CYS A 9 6.12 1.96 1.23
C CYS A 9 5.97 3.39 1.76
N PRO A 10 5.43 3.61 2.97
CA PRO A 10 5.31 4.96 3.53
C PRO A 10 6.66 5.59 3.90
N SER A 11 7.74 4.79 3.99
CA SER A 11 9.06 5.29 4.39
C SER A 11 9.98 5.65 3.23
N CYS A 12 9.84 5.02 2.06
CA CYS A 12 10.71 5.25 0.90
C CYS A 12 9.96 5.35 -0.44
N GLU A 13 8.63 5.26 -0.41
CA GLU A 13 7.76 5.24 -1.60
C GLU A 13 8.03 4.09 -2.57
N GLY A 14 8.84 3.10 -2.19
CA GLY A 14 9.07 1.88 -2.96
C GLY A 14 7.77 1.14 -3.24
N ALA A 15 7.61 0.59 -4.45
CA ALA A 15 6.41 -0.12 -4.85
C ALA A 15 6.48 -1.61 -4.47
N ILE A 16 5.48 -2.10 -3.73
CA ILE A 16 5.28 -3.50 -3.37
C ILE A 16 4.10 -4.02 -4.20
N ARG A 17 4.31 -5.16 -4.87
CA ARG A 17 3.30 -5.83 -5.71
C ARG A 17 3.08 -7.25 -5.19
N ALA A 18 1.84 -7.68 -5.16
CA ALA A 18 1.46 -9.05 -4.85
C ALA A 18 0.13 -9.41 -5.51
N ASP A 19 -0.23 -10.69 -5.53
CA ASP A 19 -1.47 -11.19 -6.12
C ASP A 19 -2.71 -10.83 -5.29
N ASP A 20 -2.54 -10.71 -3.96
CA ASP A 20 -3.61 -10.48 -2.98
C ASP A 20 -3.20 -9.49 -1.87
N GLU A 21 -4.17 -8.98 -1.10
CA GLU A 21 -3.96 -8.11 0.06
C GLU A 21 -2.96 -8.72 1.08
N SER A 22 -3.09 -10.02 1.37
CA SER A 22 -2.18 -10.70 2.31
C SER A 22 -0.72 -10.66 1.86
N GLY A 23 -0.47 -10.80 0.55
CA GLY A 23 0.88 -10.71 -0.01
C GLY A 23 1.42 -9.28 0.01
N LEU A 24 0.56 -8.27 -0.11
CA LEU A 24 0.95 -6.87 0.05
C LEU A 24 1.33 -6.54 1.49
N VAL A 25 0.58 -7.07 2.46
CA VAL A 25 0.88 -6.89 3.89
C VAL A 25 2.21 -7.54 4.25
N ASP A 26 2.42 -8.79 3.83
CA ASP A 26 3.67 -9.52 4.08
C ASP A 26 4.86 -8.83 3.39
N GLY A 27 4.72 -8.50 2.11
CA GLY A 27 5.76 -7.81 1.34
C GLY A 27 6.11 -6.43 1.89
N LEU A 28 5.12 -5.65 2.32
CA LEU A 28 5.35 -4.33 2.93
C LEU A 28 6.01 -4.48 4.30
N MET A 29 5.58 -5.42 5.12
CA MET A 29 6.18 -5.68 6.45
C MET A 29 7.64 -6.13 6.33
N GLN A 30 7.93 -7.09 5.45
CA GLN A 30 9.28 -7.56 5.20
C GLN A 30 10.17 -6.46 4.62
N HIS A 31 9.62 -5.62 3.73
CA HIS A 31 10.34 -4.47 3.18
C HIS A 31 10.69 -3.45 4.27
N LEU A 32 9.75 -3.13 5.17
CA LEU A 32 9.99 -2.22 6.29
C LEU A 32 11.04 -2.77 7.27
N TYR A 33 10.99 -4.07 7.54
CA TYR A 33 11.98 -4.71 8.39
C TYR A 33 13.38 -4.69 7.76
N ASP A 34 13.51 -5.18 6.52
CA ASP A 34 14.80 -5.33 5.83
C ASP A 34 15.43 -3.98 5.43
N LYS A 35 14.64 -3.06 4.89
CA LYS A 35 15.16 -1.78 4.35
C LYS A 35 15.21 -0.66 5.36
N HIS A 36 14.31 -0.67 6.34
CA HIS A 36 14.16 0.43 7.29
C HIS A 36 14.47 0.03 8.74
N GLY A 37 14.58 -1.27 9.04
CA GLY A 37 14.70 -1.74 10.43
C GLY A 37 13.46 -1.40 11.25
N VAL A 38 12.31 -1.21 10.60
CA VAL A 38 11.05 -0.82 11.23
C VAL A 38 10.15 -2.04 11.34
N GLU A 39 9.90 -2.48 12.57
CA GLU A 39 8.82 -3.43 12.86
C GLU A 39 7.51 -2.66 13.04
N MET A 40 6.57 -2.88 12.12
CA MET A 40 5.19 -2.41 12.28
C MET A 40 4.25 -3.57 12.53
N PRO A 41 3.26 -3.42 13.43
CA PRO A 41 2.29 -4.46 13.67
C PRO A 41 1.44 -4.72 12.42
N PRO A 42 1.08 -5.98 12.15
CA PRO A 42 0.37 -6.38 10.93
C PRO A 42 -0.96 -5.64 10.72
N GLU A 43 -1.64 -5.26 11.81
CA GLU A 43 -2.88 -4.48 11.75
C GLU A 43 -2.66 -3.10 11.11
N ARG A 44 -1.59 -2.39 11.50
CA ARG A 44 -1.24 -1.08 10.93
C ARG A 44 -0.80 -1.20 9.47
N VAL A 45 -0.07 -2.25 9.13
CA VAL A 45 0.35 -2.52 7.75
C VAL A 45 -0.89 -2.82 6.89
N ARG A 46 -1.84 -3.62 7.39
CA ARG A 46 -3.10 -3.90 6.71
C ARG A 46 -3.96 -2.65 6.52
N GLU A 47 -4.09 -1.79 7.53
CA GLU A 47 -4.79 -0.51 7.39
C GLU A 47 -4.16 0.37 6.31
N ASN A 48 -2.83 0.42 6.25
CA ASN A 48 -2.10 1.18 5.24
C ASN A 48 -2.32 0.61 3.82
N VAL A 49 -2.22 -0.72 3.67
CA VAL A 49 -2.51 -1.42 2.41
C VAL A 49 -3.96 -1.14 1.97
N ALA A 50 -4.93 -1.34 2.85
CA ALA A 50 -6.34 -1.10 2.55
C ALA A 50 -6.62 0.37 2.20
N ALA A 51 -6.01 1.33 2.90
CA ALA A 51 -6.14 2.75 2.59
C ALA A 51 -5.55 3.09 1.21
N GLN A 52 -4.43 2.47 0.83
CA GLN A 52 -3.83 2.69 -0.48
C GLN A 52 -4.65 2.05 -1.60
N LEU A 53 -5.11 0.81 -1.43
CA LEU A 53 -5.99 0.16 -2.41
C LEU A 53 -7.30 0.93 -2.59
N ARG A 54 -7.89 1.45 -1.52
CA ARG A 54 -9.05 2.35 -1.59
C ARG A 54 -8.75 3.69 -2.24
N ASN A 55 -7.54 4.23 -2.09
CA ASN A 55 -7.13 5.46 -2.78
C ASN A 55 -6.88 5.24 -4.28
N VAL A 56 -6.38 4.07 -4.68
CA VAL A 56 -6.28 3.68 -6.11
C VAL A 56 -7.67 3.64 -6.74
N ASP A 57 -8.67 3.14 -6.02
CA ASP A 57 -10.09 3.14 -6.45
C ASP A 57 -10.72 4.55 -6.40
N GLY A 58 -10.30 5.39 -5.45
CA GLY A 58 -10.91 6.71 -5.15
C GLY A 58 -10.38 7.90 -5.96
N TYR A 59 -9.23 7.81 -6.64
CA TYR A 59 -8.68 8.91 -7.44
C TYR A 59 -9.35 9.10 -8.81
N ASN A 60 -10.55 8.52 -9.01
CA ASN A 60 -11.46 8.86 -10.11
C ASN A 60 -12.73 9.60 -9.64
N ALA A 61 -12.78 10.08 -8.39
CA ALA A 61 -13.93 10.84 -7.89
C ALA A 61 -13.52 12.07 -7.06
N ARG A 62 -12.92 13.07 -7.72
CA ARG A 62 -13.44 14.46 -7.77
C ARG A 62 -12.35 15.42 -8.26
N PRO A 63 -12.60 16.18 -9.34
CA PRO A 63 -11.87 17.42 -9.53
C PRO A 63 -12.18 18.34 -8.34
N ILE A 64 -11.14 18.86 -7.71
CA ILE A 64 -11.26 20.09 -6.91
C ILE A 64 -11.58 21.23 -7.88
N SER A 65 -12.84 21.31 -8.33
CA SER A 65 -13.40 22.53 -8.87
C SER A 65 -13.49 23.52 -7.71
N GLY A 66 -12.44 24.33 -7.56
CA GLY A 66 -12.53 25.58 -6.82
C GLY A 66 -13.47 26.51 -7.57
N ALA A 67 -14.59 26.85 -6.94
CA ALA A 67 -15.48 27.93 -7.31
C ALA A 67 -15.38 29.02 -6.23
#